data_AF-A0A2N5GMH0-F1
#
_entry.id   AF-A0A2N5GMH0-F1
#
_cell.length_a   1.000
_cell.length_b   1.000
_cell.length_c   1.000
_cell.angle_alpha   90.00
_cell.angle_beta   90.00
_cell.angle_gamma   90.00
#
_symmetry.space_group_name_H-M   'P 1'
#
loop_
_entity.id
_entity.type
_entity.pdbx_description
1 polymer ?
#
loop_
_entity_poly.entity_id
_entity_poly.type
_entity_poly.pdbx_seq_one_letter_code
_entity_poly.pdbx_strand_id
1 'polypeptide(L)' 'MEHTCPKCDVLMVEGELDHAGPFRIYKKEGQKGLFGPKTDKITNLTQFVCPKCGLVEFYVEYPQKFQ' A
#
# COMPACT_ATOMS: atom_id res chain seq x y z
N MET A 1 9.24 -9.70 1.39
CA MET A 1 8.55 -10.38 0.27
C MET A 1 9.16 -9.83 -0.99
N GLU A 2 9.48 -10.67 -1.98
CA GLU A 2 10.04 -10.20 -3.25
C GLU A 2 8.91 -9.89 -4.23
N HIS A 3 9.05 -8.80 -4.99
CA HIS A 3 8.09 -8.36 -5.99
C HIS A 3 8.80 -8.14 -7.32
N THR A 4 8.18 -8.57 -8.42
CA THR A 4 8.73 -8.43 -9.77
C THR A 4 7.90 -7.45 -10.57
N CYS A 5 8.56 -6.52 -11.27
CA CYS A 5 7.87 -5.52 -12.09
C CYS A 5 7.15 -6.19 -13.28
N PRO A 6 5.82 -6.07 -13.42
CA PRO A 6 5.07 -6.73 -14.50
C PRO A 6 5.40 -6.19 -15.90
N LYS A 7 6.06 -5.03 -16.00
CA LYS A 7 6.44 -4.40 -17.29
C LYS A 7 7.85 -4.73 -17.72
N CYS A 8 8.73 -5.07 -16.79
CA CYS A 8 10.17 -5.15 -17.04
C CYS A 8 10.77 -6.50 -16.65
N ASP A 9 10.02 -7.33 -15.92
CA ASP A 9 10.44 -8.64 -15.43
C ASP A 9 11.74 -8.59 -14.62
N VAL A 10 11.85 -7.57 -13.76
CA VAL A 10 12.98 -7.36 -12.85
C VAL A 10 12.50 -7.24 -11.42
N LEU A 11 13.33 -7.67 -10.47
CA LEU A 11 13.06 -7.47 -9.04
C LEU A 11 12.89 -5.98 -8.73
N MET A 12 11.83 -5.68 -8.01
CA MET A 12 11.54 -4.35 -7.50
C MET A 12 12.28 -4.12 -6.18
N VAL A 13 12.61 -2.86 -5.91
CA VAL A 13 13.24 -2.46 -4.66
C VAL A 13 12.20 -1.89 -3.71
N GLU A 14 12.29 -2.21 -2.43
CA GLU A 14 11.45 -1.57 -1.42
C GLU A 14 11.82 -0.08 -1.34
N GLY A 15 10.82 0.79 -1.42
CA GLY A 15 11.00 2.23 -1.32
C GLY A 15 10.61 2.74 0.06
N GLU A 16 11.00 3.96 0.40
CA GLU A 16 10.51 4.71 1.56
C GLU A 16 9.78 5.98 1.08
N LEU A 17 8.66 6.32 1.72
CA LEU A 17 7.97 7.57 1.48
C LEU A 17 8.40 8.59 2.53
N ASP A 18 8.84 9.76 2.10
CA ASP A 18 9.10 10.90 2.98
C ASP A 18 7.77 11.52 3.43
N HIS A 19 7.10 10.86 4.38
CA HIS A 19 5.87 11.32 5.01
C HIS A 19 5.99 11.20 6.53
N ALA A 20 5.40 12.15 7.27
CA ALA A 20 5.44 12.21 8.74
C ALA A 20 4.57 11.14 9.43
N GLY A 21 4.39 9.97 8.80
CA GLY A 21 3.64 8.84 9.32
C GLY A 21 3.46 7.72 8.30
N PRO A 22 3.01 6.52 8.73
CA PRO A 22 2.74 5.42 7.82
C PRO A 22 1.58 5.76 6.88
N PHE A 23 1.76 5.55 5.58
CA PHE A 23 0.68 5.67 4.62
C PHE A 23 -0.27 4.48 4.82
N ARG A 24 -1.52 4.78 5.19
CA ARG A 24 -2.53 3.77 5.55
C ARG A 24 -3.67 3.75 4.55
N ILE A 25 -4.16 2.56 4.26
CA ILE A 25 -5.38 2.35 3.46
C ILE A 25 -6.44 1.68 4.31
N TYR A 26 -7.72 1.96 4.01
CA TYR A 26 -8.84 1.36 4.70
C TYR A 26 -9.97 0.96 3.73
N LYS A 27 -10.71 -0.10 4.07
CA LYS A 27 -11.90 -0.50 3.28
C LYS A 27 -12.96 0.58 3.45
N LYS A 28 -13.38 1.20 2.34
CA LYS A 28 -14.40 2.24 2.37
C LYS A 28 -15.76 1.60 2.67
N GLU A 29 -16.20 1.68 3.92
CA GLU A 29 -17.55 1.34 4.32
C GLU A 29 -18.44 2.60 4.24
N GLY A 30 -19.72 2.44 3.89
CA GLY A 30 -20.62 3.55 3.54
C GLY A 30 -20.87 4.59 4.64
N GLN A 31 -20.38 4.36 5.87
CA GLN A 31 -20.53 5.26 7.01
C GLN A 31 -19.19 5.94 7.35
N LYS A 32 -19.13 7.27 7.22
CA LYS A 32 -18.07 8.08 7.81
C LYS A 32 -18.50 8.49 9.22
N GLY A 33 -17.63 8.28 10.21
CA GLY A 33 -17.81 8.84 11.55
C GLY A 33 -17.40 10.32 11.60
N LEU A 34 -17.65 10.95 12.75
CA LEU A 34 -17.39 12.38 12.98
C LEU A 34 -15.90 12.77 12.83
N PHE A 35 -14.99 11.83 13.07
CA PHE A 35 -13.53 12.04 13.05
C PHE A 35 -12.81 11.27 11.93
N GLY A 36 -13.55 10.77 10.94
CA GLY A 36 -13.00 10.00 9.83
C GLY A 36 -13.69 8.66 9.59
N PRO A 37 -13.06 7.75 8.82
CA PRO A 37 -13.60 6.43 8.55
C PRO A 37 -13.74 5.64 9.85
N LYS A 38 -14.95 5.14 10.14
CA LYS A 38 -15.18 4.27 11.30
C LYS A 38 -14.91 2.83 10.87
N THR A 39 -13.66 2.42 10.82
CA THR A 39 -13.29 1.08 10.36
C THR A 39 -12.07 0.52 11.08
N ASP A 40 -12.16 -0.75 11.47
CA ASP A 40 -11.08 -1.60 11.96
C ASP A 40 -10.24 -2.19 10.81
N LYS A 41 -10.72 -2.05 9.57
CA LYS A 41 -10.08 -2.52 8.33
C LYS A 41 -9.05 -1.53 7.81
N ILE A 42 -8.20 -1.02 8.69
CA ILE A 42 -7.07 -0.15 8.37
C ILE A 42 -5.75 -0.95 8.42
N THR A 43 -4.85 -0.69 7.48
CA THR A 43 -3.52 -1.31 7.42
C THR A 43 -2.50 -0.36 6.80
N ASN A 44 -1.22 -0.57 7.11
CA ASN A 44 -0.14 0.15 6.44
C ASN A 44 0.06 -0.39 5.02
N LEU A 45 0.70 0.43 4.21
CA LEU A 45 1.18 0.08 2.88
C LEU A 45 2.71 -0.04 2.89
N THR A 46 3.21 -1.02 2.15
CA THR A 46 4.61 -1.12 1.73
C THR A 46 4.69 -0.80 0.25
N GLN A 47 5.67 -0.01 -0.15
CA GLN A 47 5.86 0.43 -1.53
C GLN A 47 7.09 -0.23 -2.15
N PHE A 48 6.96 -0.62 -3.41
CA PHE A 48 8.06 -1.14 -4.20
C PHE A 48 8.18 -0.32 -5.48
N VAL A 49 9.42 -0.06 -5.90
CA VAL A 49 9.75 0.73 -7.09
C VAL A 49 10.54 -0.14 -8.07
N CYS A 50 10.14 -0.15 -9.33
CA CYS A 50 10.92 -0.77 -10.39
C CYS A 50 12.13 0.11 -10.73
N PRO A 51 13.38 -0.38 -10.58
CA PRO A 51 14.57 0.43 -10.85
C PRO A 51 14.76 0.74 -12.34
N LYS A 52 14.10 0.02 -13.24
CA LYS A 52 14.26 0.20 -14.70
C LYS A 52 13.30 1.23 -15.30
N CYS A 53 12.04 1.22 -14.86
CA CYS A 53 10.99 2.04 -15.48
C CYS A 53 10.25 2.96 -14.51
N GLY A 54 10.57 2.91 -13.21
CA GLY A 54 9.95 3.78 -12.20
C GLY A 54 8.51 3.42 -11.82
N LEU A 55 8.00 2.26 -12.26
CA LEU A 55 6.69 1.77 -11.79
C LEU A 55 6.71 1.63 -10.26
N VAL A 56 5.69 2.18 -9.59
CA VAL A 56 5.49 2.04 -8.15
C VAL A 56 4.27 1.16 -7.91
N GLU A 57 4.41 0.17 -7.04
CA GLU A 57 3.31 -0.67 -6.57
C GLU A 57 3.21 -0.59 -5.04
N PHE A 58 1.97 -0.63 -4.54
CA PHE A 58 1.67 -0.59 -3.11
C PHE A 58 1.00 -1.89 -2.68
N TYR A 59 1.47 -2.45 -1.58
CA TYR A 59 0.99 -3.70 -1.03
C TYR A 59 0.50 -3.49 0.40
N VAL A 60 -0.62 -4.12 0.74
CA VAL A 60 -1.17 -4.11 2.09
C VAL A 60 -0.51 -5.21 2.93
N GLU A 61 -0.10 -4.88 4.16
CA GLU A 61 0.44 -5.88 5.10
C GLU A 61 -0.58 -6.99 5.45
N TYR A 62 -1.86 -6.63 5.55
CA TYR A 62 -2.94 -7.53 5.95
C TYR A 62 -4.10 -7.54 4.93
N PRO A 63 -3.95 -8.21 3.77
CA PRO A 63 -4.94 -8.22 2.69
C PRO A 63 -6.31 -8.77 3.10
N GLN A 64 -6.36 -9.68 4.07
CA GLN A 64 -7.60 -10.26 4.60
C GLN A 64 -8.56 -9.22 5.21
N LYS A 65 -8.07 -8.03 5.60
CA LYS A 65 -8.92 -6.92 6.05
C LYS A 65 -9.80 -6.35 4.92
N PHE A 66 -9.52 -6.66 3.66
CA PHE A 66 -10.19 -6.11 2.49
C PHE A 66 -11.15 -7.08 1.78
N GLN A 67 -11.16 -8.35 2.18
CA GLN A 67 -12.09 -9.36 1.66
C GLN A 67 -13.54 -9.04 2.05
#